data_AF-A0AB39QPV6-F1
#
_entry.id   AF-A0AB39QPV6-F1
#
_cell.length_a   1.000
_cell.length_b   1.000
_cell.length_c   1.000
_cell.angle_alpha   90.00
_cell.angle_beta   90.00
_cell.angle_gamma   90.00
#
_symmetry.space_group_name_H-M   'P 1'
#
loop_
_entity.id
_entity.type
_entity.pdbx_description
1 polymer ?
#
loop_
_entity_poly.entity_id
_entity_poly.type
_entity_poly.pdbx_seq_one_letter_code
_entity_poly.pdbx_strand_id
1 'polypeptide(L)'
;MAGTAPPAASTVPHPRHPSDPRAGQPGRLRHWYENDLGWATVPLSPGEPLRLVTGVRFDVLEVPARAGVRALRHLAPGSPVALQGGRARLLVAAGSAEELPGLLDWLEWGTAALDLGLRALGAGDAMDAPARPGPDTPVQGAALWLRPPESGCEVEASLPTLSAMGGVGGAPDLVRLVNTVATECHRIRLRRADHGPQHGQALASS
;
A
#
# COMPACT_ATOMS: atom_id res chain seq x y z
N MET A 1 19.58 -24.49 -67.97
CA MET A 1 19.32 -25.26 -66.74
C MET A 1 18.87 -24.27 -65.69
N ALA A 2 17.56 -24.24 -65.43
CA ALA A 2 16.87 -23.20 -64.67
C ALA A 2 17.17 -23.29 -63.17
N GLY A 3 17.34 -22.13 -62.53
CA GLY A 3 17.44 -21.99 -61.08
C GLY A 3 16.06 -22.00 -60.42
N THR A 4 15.98 -22.61 -59.24
CA THR A 4 14.77 -22.61 -58.40
C THR A 4 15.15 -22.05 -57.03
N ALA A 5 14.66 -20.86 -56.71
CA ALA A 5 14.67 -20.28 -55.37
C ALA A 5 13.40 -20.72 -54.61
N PRO A 6 13.46 -20.92 -53.28
CA PRO A 6 12.28 -21.28 -52.48
C PRO A 6 11.33 -20.08 -52.27
N PRO A 7 10.01 -20.30 -52.10
CA PRO A 7 9.04 -19.24 -51.96
C PRO A 7 9.10 -18.57 -50.59
N ALA A 8 9.04 -17.24 -50.59
CA ALA A 8 8.89 -16.44 -49.38
C ALA A 8 7.51 -16.69 -48.76
N ALA A 9 7.49 -17.09 -47.48
CA ALA A 9 6.27 -17.20 -46.70
C ALA A 9 5.64 -15.82 -46.55
N SER A 10 4.41 -15.67 -47.06
CA SER A 10 3.60 -14.47 -46.89
C SER A 10 3.17 -14.36 -45.43
N THR A 11 3.91 -13.59 -44.62
CA THR A 11 3.50 -13.23 -43.26
C THR A 11 2.34 -12.27 -43.37
N VAL A 12 1.11 -12.80 -43.33
CA VAL A 12 -0.10 -11.99 -43.21
C VAL A 12 -0.03 -11.25 -41.88
N PRO A 13 -0.03 -9.90 -41.87
CA PRO A 13 -0.13 -9.18 -40.62
C PRO A 13 -1.49 -9.46 -40.00
N HIS A 14 -1.48 -9.96 -38.76
CA HIS A 14 -2.69 -10.19 -37.97
C HIS A 14 -3.52 -8.90 -37.91
N PRO A 15 -4.86 -8.98 -37.99
CA PRO A 15 -5.71 -7.80 -37.91
C PRO A 15 -5.42 -7.07 -36.60
N ARG A 16 -4.88 -5.85 -36.71
CA ARG A 16 -4.69 -4.95 -35.57
C ARG A 16 -6.07 -4.59 -35.06
N HIS A 17 -6.49 -5.25 -33.97
CA HIS A 17 -7.69 -4.88 -33.22
C HIS A 17 -7.57 -3.39 -32.84
N PRO A 18 -8.57 -2.54 -33.15
CA PRO A 18 -8.57 -1.17 -32.68
C PRO A 18 -8.44 -1.19 -31.16
N SER A 19 -7.35 -0.64 -30.64
CA SER A 19 -7.18 -0.51 -29.19
C SER A 19 -8.24 0.47 -28.71
N ASP A 20 -9.28 -0.03 -28.05
CA ASP A 20 -10.25 0.82 -27.38
C ASP A 20 -9.49 1.61 -26.28
N PRO A 21 -9.41 2.94 -26.35
CA PRO A 21 -8.73 3.75 -25.35
C PRO A 21 -9.37 3.65 -23.95
N ARG A 22 -10.57 3.05 -23.84
CA ARG A 22 -11.23 2.76 -22.56
C ARG A 22 -10.95 1.36 -22.01
N ALA A 23 -10.45 0.43 -22.81
CA ALA A 23 -10.10 -0.94 -22.39
C ALA A 23 -8.68 -1.06 -21.79
N GLY A 24 -7.93 0.04 -21.69
CA GLY A 24 -6.46 0.00 -21.64
C GLY A 24 -5.74 0.29 -20.32
N GLN A 25 -6.44 0.45 -19.18
CA GLN A 25 -5.81 0.83 -17.89
C GLN A 25 -5.93 -0.24 -16.80
N PRO A 26 -7.13 -0.82 -16.50
CA PRO A 26 -7.25 -1.78 -15.39
C PRO A 26 -6.57 -3.12 -15.69
N GLY A 27 -6.66 -3.61 -16.93
CA GLY A 27 -6.05 -4.88 -17.35
C GLY A 27 -4.51 -4.84 -17.36
N ARG A 28 -3.93 -3.70 -17.77
CA ARG A 28 -2.48 -3.50 -17.71
C ARG A 28 -1.96 -3.37 -16.27
N LEU A 29 -2.70 -2.68 -15.42
CA LEU A 29 -2.35 -2.54 -14.01
C LEU A 29 -2.42 -3.90 -13.28
N ARG A 30 -3.49 -4.69 -13.54
CA ARG A 30 -3.62 -6.07 -13.06
C ARG A 30 -2.44 -6.93 -13.51
N HIS A 31 -2.12 -6.91 -14.81
CA HIS A 31 -1.01 -7.69 -15.35
C HIS A 31 0.31 -7.34 -14.66
N TRP A 32 0.59 -6.05 -14.43
CA TRP A 32 1.80 -5.62 -13.73
C TRP A 32 1.86 -6.16 -12.28
N TYR A 33 0.77 -6.05 -11.52
CA TYR A 33 0.73 -6.59 -10.16
C TYR A 33 0.89 -8.11 -10.13
N GLU A 34 0.20 -8.84 -11.00
CA GLU A 34 0.20 -10.30 -10.99
C GLU A 34 1.49 -10.89 -11.56
N ASN A 35 2.09 -10.27 -12.59
CA ASN A 35 3.21 -10.86 -13.33
C ASN A 35 4.56 -10.24 -12.98
N ASP A 36 4.64 -8.93 -12.77
CA ASP A 36 5.91 -8.27 -12.43
C ASP A 36 6.18 -8.26 -10.91
N LEU A 37 5.13 -8.15 -10.10
CA LEU A 37 5.24 -8.13 -8.62
C LEU A 37 4.81 -9.44 -7.96
N GLY A 38 4.08 -10.30 -8.67
CA GLY A 38 3.58 -11.57 -8.14
C GLY A 38 2.52 -11.41 -7.05
N TRP A 39 1.76 -10.31 -7.05
CA TRP A 39 0.75 -9.99 -6.04
C TRP A 39 -0.65 -10.36 -6.53
N ALA A 40 -1.39 -11.07 -5.69
CA ALA A 40 -2.76 -11.48 -5.99
C ALA A 40 -3.71 -10.26 -5.99
N THR A 41 -4.59 -10.19 -6.97
CA THR A 41 -5.59 -9.13 -7.08
C THR A 41 -7.01 -9.69 -7.00
N VAL A 42 -7.93 -8.91 -6.43
CA VAL A 42 -9.35 -9.29 -6.34
C VAL A 42 -9.99 -9.14 -7.73
N PRO A 43 -10.90 -10.04 -8.15
CA PRO A 43 -11.69 -9.86 -9.37
C PRO A 43 -12.38 -8.50 -9.39
N LEU A 44 -12.27 -7.77 -10.50
CA LEU A 44 -12.76 -6.40 -10.61
C LEU A 44 -14.28 -6.40 -10.89
N SER A 45 -15.05 -5.66 -10.09
CA SER A 45 -16.40 -5.24 -10.48
C SER A 45 -16.32 -3.99 -11.38
N PRO A 46 -17.21 -3.82 -12.36
CA PRO A 46 -17.22 -2.61 -13.19
C PRO A 46 -17.34 -1.34 -12.35
N GLY A 47 -16.37 -0.43 -12.49
CA GLY A 47 -16.35 0.85 -11.76
C GLY A 47 -15.66 0.83 -10.39
N GLU A 48 -15.21 -0.32 -9.90
CA GLU A 48 -14.40 -0.41 -8.68
C GLU A 48 -12.89 -0.29 -8.98
N PRO A 49 -12.11 0.34 -8.08
CA PRO A 49 -10.66 0.29 -8.18
C PRO A 49 -10.15 -1.15 -8.06
N LEU A 50 -9.02 -1.44 -8.71
CA LEU A 50 -8.32 -2.71 -8.53
C LEU A 50 -7.92 -2.85 -7.06
N ARG A 51 -8.04 -4.05 -6.49
CA ARG A 51 -7.68 -4.33 -5.10
C ARG A 51 -6.64 -5.45 -5.03
N LEU A 52 -5.67 -5.30 -4.13
CA LEU A 52 -4.61 -6.26 -3.83
C LEU A 52 -4.98 -7.05 -2.58
N VAL A 53 -4.82 -8.37 -2.62
CA VAL A 53 -5.08 -9.25 -1.48
C VAL A 53 -3.96 -9.10 -0.44
N THR A 54 -4.32 -8.91 0.82
CA THR A 54 -3.37 -8.86 1.96
C THR A 54 -3.32 -10.21 2.70
N GLY A 55 -2.29 -10.43 3.52
CA GLY A 55 -2.07 -11.66 4.29
C GLY A 55 -1.61 -12.88 3.50
N VAL A 56 -1.19 -12.68 2.25
CA VAL A 56 -0.54 -13.74 1.44
C VAL A 56 0.94 -13.48 1.31
N ARG A 57 1.31 -12.33 0.71
CA ARG A 57 2.71 -11.89 0.53
C ARG A 57 3.09 -10.77 1.49
N PHE A 58 2.11 -10.00 1.94
CA PHE A 58 2.31 -8.85 2.82
C PHE A 58 1.02 -8.54 3.57
N ASP A 59 1.18 -7.93 4.73
CA ASP A 59 0.12 -7.25 5.46
C ASP A 59 0.29 -5.74 5.29
N VAL A 60 -0.73 -4.97 5.67
CA VAL A 60 -0.71 -3.52 5.55
C VAL A 60 -1.07 -2.86 6.87
N LEU A 61 -0.22 -1.95 7.33
CA LEU A 61 -0.56 -1.02 8.41
C LEU A 61 -1.11 0.27 7.81
N GLU A 62 -2.40 0.51 7.99
CA GLU A 62 -3.08 1.74 7.61
C GLU A 62 -3.10 2.72 8.78
N VAL A 63 -2.52 3.90 8.56
CA VAL A 63 -2.29 4.92 9.59
C VAL A 63 -2.59 6.31 9.05
N PRO A 64 -2.85 7.34 9.89
CA PRO A 64 -2.89 8.72 9.42
C PRO A 64 -1.61 9.09 8.66
N ALA A 65 -1.73 9.76 7.51
CA ALA A 65 -0.58 10.00 6.62
C ALA A 65 0.59 10.70 7.32
N ARG A 66 0.30 11.64 8.22
CA ARG A 66 1.32 12.35 9.02
C ARG A 66 2.11 11.41 9.93
N ALA A 67 1.45 10.42 10.52
CA ALA A 67 2.12 9.40 11.34
C ALA A 67 2.96 8.46 10.47
N GLY A 68 2.41 8.00 9.35
CA GLY A 68 3.13 7.15 8.40
C GLY A 68 4.41 7.79 7.85
N VAL A 69 4.37 9.07 7.47
CA VAL A 69 5.55 9.82 7.00
C VAL A 69 6.66 9.85 8.05
N ARG A 70 6.31 10.01 9.32
CA ARG A 70 7.30 9.96 10.42
C ARG A 70 7.86 8.54 10.59
N ALA A 71 7.03 7.53 10.38
CA ALA A 71 7.40 6.13 10.51
C ALA A 71 8.37 5.64 9.41
N LEU A 72 8.44 6.33 8.26
CA LEU A 72 9.33 6.00 7.13
C LEU A 72 10.82 5.86 7.50
N ARG A 73 11.26 6.48 8.60
CA ARG A 73 12.65 6.40 9.08
C ARG A 73 13.03 5.01 9.61
N HIS A 74 12.03 4.18 9.92
CA HIS A 74 12.21 2.81 10.41
C HIS A 74 11.98 1.77 9.31
N LEU A 75 11.68 2.23 8.10
CA LEU A 75 11.53 1.39 6.93
C LEU A 75 12.81 1.42 6.10
N ALA A 76 13.10 0.33 5.41
CA ALA A 76 14.16 0.32 4.42
C ALA A 76 13.81 1.30 3.28
N PRO A 77 14.81 1.88 2.57
CA PRO A 77 14.55 2.78 1.44
C PRO A 77 13.64 2.16 0.36
N GLY A 78 13.75 0.85 0.14
CA GLY A 78 12.93 0.09 -0.82
C GLY A 78 11.59 -0.43 -0.27
N SER A 79 11.26 -0.18 1.00
CA SER A 79 9.98 -0.64 1.55
C SER A 79 8.81 0.14 0.90
N PRO A 80 7.83 -0.57 0.31
CA PRO A 80 6.74 0.06 -0.41
C PRO A 80 5.76 0.77 0.54
N VAL A 81 5.38 1.99 0.17
CA VAL A 81 4.44 2.81 0.93
C VAL A 81 3.46 3.51 -0.01
N ALA A 82 2.17 3.36 0.26
CA ALA A 82 1.11 4.02 -0.49
C ALA A 82 0.38 5.07 0.36
N LEU A 83 -0.26 6.04 -0.31
CA LEU A 83 -1.12 7.05 0.26
C LEU A 83 -2.51 6.97 -0.38
N GLN A 84 -3.56 7.01 0.45
CA GLN A 84 -4.94 7.12 -0.01
C GLN A 84 -5.77 7.87 1.03
N GLY A 85 -6.58 8.85 0.60
CA GLY A 85 -7.58 9.47 1.48
C GLY A 85 -7.03 10.07 2.78
N GLY A 86 -5.79 10.59 2.77
CA GLY A 86 -5.13 11.12 3.97
C GLY A 86 -4.58 10.07 4.94
N ARG A 87 -4.56 8.81 4.52
CA ARG A 87 -3.94 7.68 5.23
C ARG A 87 -2.72 7.17 4.46
N ALA A 88 -1.73 6.70 5.20
CA ALA A 88 -0.59 5.97 4.67
C ALA A 88 -0.80 4.47 4.90
N ARG A 89 -0.43 3.68 3.89
CA ARG A 89 -0.46 2.23 3.89
C ARG A 89 0.98 1.74 3.80
N LEU A 90 1.49 1.26 4.93
CA LEU A 90 2.85 0.75 5.08
C LEU A 90 2.78 -0.76 4.90
N LEU A 91 3.45 -1.30 3.89
CA LEU A 91 3.50 -2.75 3.70
C LEU A 91 4.45 -3.35 4.75
N VAL A 92 4.02 -4.44 5.37
CA VAL A 92 4.73 -5.18 6.41
C VAL A 92 4.63 -6.68 6.12
N ALA A 93 5.49 -7.50 6.74
CA ALA A 93 5.53 -8.94 6.47
C ALA A 93 4.15 -9.58 6.74
N ALA A 94 3.78 -10.57 5.93
CA ALA A 94 2.55 -11.33 6.17
C ALA A 94 2.56 -11.97 7.57
N GLY A 95 1.45 -11.90 8.29
CA GLY A 95 1.31 -12.30 9.69
C GLY A 95 1.43 -11.14 10.68
N SER A 96 2.01 -10.00 10.28
CA SER A 96 2.13 -8.81 11.13
C SER A 96 0.77 -8.26 11.60
N ALA A 97 -0.29 -8.44 10.80
CA ALA A 97 -1.63 -8.00 11.16
C ALA A 97 -2.22 -8.80 12.34
N GLU A 98 -1.90 -10.10 12.41
CA GLU A 98 -2.34 -10.99 13.49
C GLU A 98 -1.54 -10.76 14.77
N GLU A 99 -0.25 -10.42 14.64
CA GLU A 99 0.63 -10.12 15.77
C GLU A 99 0.43 -8.71 16.34
N LEU A 100 -0.14 -7.79 15.55
CA LEU A 100 -0.28 -6.39 15.93
C LEU A 100 -1.03 -6.18 17.27
N PRO A 101 -2.18 -6.82 17.56
CA PRO A 101 -2.87 -6.61 18.83
C PRO A 101 -2.00 -6.98 20.04
N GLY A 102 -1.34 -8.14 20.00
CA GLY A 102 -0.43 -8.57 21.07
C GLY A 102 0.79 -7.66 21.22
N LEU A 103 1.31 -7.14 20.10
CA LEU A 103 2.39 -6.15 20.10
C LEU A 103 1.95 -4.81 20.72
N LEU A 104 0.75 -4.34 20.40
CA LEU A 104 0.20 -3.11 20.97
C LEU A 104 -0.05 -3.25 22.47
N ASP A 105 -0.54 -4.41 22.92
CA ASP A 105 -0.71 -4.71 24.34
C ASP A 105 0.64 -4.73 25.07
N TRP A 106 1.66 -5.39 24.49
CA TRP A 106 3.01 -5.43 25.06
C TRP A 106 3.67 -4.05 25.14
N LEU A 107 3.43 -3.19 24.14
CA LEU A 107 3.89 -1.80 24.13
C LEU A 107 3.06 -0.87 25.02
N GLU A 108 2.08 -1.40 25.77
CA GLU A 108 1.18 -0.64 26.64
C GLU A 108 0.31 0.39 25.88
N TRP A 109 0.18 0.24 24.56
CA TRP A 109 -0.73 1.03 23.73
C TRP A 109 -2.13 0.43 23.66
N GLY A 110 -2.24 -0.90 23.72
CA GLY A 110 -3.48 -1.68 23.69
C GLY A 110 -4.53 -1.18 22.69
N THR A 111 -5.81 -1.17 23.12
CA THR A 111 -6.94 -0.66 22.32
C THR A 111 -6.84 0.83 21.99
N ALA A 112 -6.07 1.62 22.75
CA ALA A 112 -5.92 3.05 22.51
C ALA A 112 -5.28 3.32 21.14
N ALA A 113 -4.36 2.49 20.66
CA ALA A 113 -3.78 2.65 19.31
C ALA A 113 -4.81 2.41 18.18
N LEU A 114 -5.77 1.50 18.38
CA LEU A 114 -6.84 1.26 17.41
C LEU A 114 -7.81 2.46 17.37
N ASP A 115 -8.14 3.02 18.54
CA ASP A 115 -8.92 4.26 18.66
C ASP A 115 -8.20 5.48 18.05
N LEU A 116 -6.87 5.42 17.98
CA LEU A 116 -6.01 6.43 17.36
C LEU A 116 -5.94 6.31 15.83
N GLY A 117 -6.66 5.35 15.23
CA GLY A 117 -6.83 5.21 13.79
C GLY A 117 -5.74 4.40 13.09
N LEU A 118 -4.94 3.63 13.84
CA LEU A 118 -4.08 2.57 13.32
C LEU A 118 -4.94 1.33 13.03
N ARG A 119 -4.84 0.77 11.82
CA ARG A 119 -5.52 -0.47 11.42
C ARG A 119 -4.54 -1.38 10.72
N ALA A 120 -4.61 -2.69 10.96
CA ALA A 120 -3.94 -3.68 10.13
C ALA A 120 -4.94 -4.32 9.16
N LEU A 121 -4.48 -4.57 7.94
CA LEU A 121 -5.16 -5.39 6.93
C LEU A 121 -4.32 -6.66 6.76
N GLY A 122 -4.93 -7.80 7.09
CA GLY A 122 -4.27 -9.10 7.15
C GLY A 122 -4.86 -10.10 6.15
N ALA A 123 -4.82 -11.38 6.52
CA ALA A 123 -5.40 -12.44 5.70
C ALA A 123 -6.90 -12.24 5.49
N GLY A 124 -7.33 -12.31 4.23
CA GLY A 124 -8.74 -12.13 3.84
C GLY A 124 -9.17 -10.67 3.62
N ASP A 125 -8.33 -9.70 3.97
CA ASP A 125 -8.53 -8.31 3.61
C ASP A 125 -7.96 -7.98 2.22
N ALA A 126 -8.24 -6.76 1.75
CA ALA A 126 -7.66 -6.22 0.54
C ALA A 126 -7.45 -4.71 0.65
N MET A 127 -6.40 -4.20 -0.01
CA MET A 127 -6.17 -2.77 -0.16
C MET A 127 -6.40 -2.33 -1.61
N ASP A 128 -6.87 -1.10 -1.84
CA ASP A 128 -6.91 -0.54 -3.20
C ASP A 128 -5.49 -0.49 -3.77
N ALA A 129 -5.36 -1.05 -4.97
CA ALA A 129 -4.12 -1.14 -5.72
C ALA A 129 -3.68 0.25 -6.13
N PRO A 130 -2.49 0.72 -5.68
CA PRO A 130 -2.04 2.04 -6.04
C PRO A 130 -1.78 2.14 -7.55
N ALA A 131 -2.01 3.32 -8.13
CA ALA A 131 -1.68 3.54 -9.52
C ALA A 131 -0.17 3.36 -9.73
N ARG A 132 0.21 2.78 -10.88
CA ARG A 132 1.62 2.64 -11.26
C ARG A 132 2.26 4.05 -11.30
N PRO A 133 3.51 4.22 -10.82
CA PRO A 133 4.23 5.48 -11.01
C PRO A 133 4.39 5.74 -12.51
N GLY A 134 3.85 6.85 -13.00
CA GLY A 134 3.81 7.15 -14.43
C GLY A 134 3.16 8.50 -14.72
N PRO A 135 3.12 8.90 -16.00
CA PRO A 135 2.56 10.19 -16.44
C PRO A 135 1.03 10.26 -16.33
N ASP A 136 0.37 9.14 -15.99
CA ASP A 136 -1.08 9.09 -15.84
C ASP A 136 -1.51 9.93 -14.62
N THR A 137 -2.38 10.91 -14.85
CA THR A 137 -2.94 11.71 -13.77
C THR A 137 -3.83 10.84 -12.89
N PRO A 138 -3.53 10.71 -11.59
CA PRO A 138 -4.34 9.90 -10.70
C PRO A 138 -5.71 10.54 -10.49
N VAL A 139 -6.73 9.70 -10.43
CA VAL A 139 -8.09 10.13 -10.07
C VAL A 139 -8.10 10.59 -8.61
N GLN A 140 -8.86 11.65 -8.30
CA GLN A 140 -8.97 12.15 -6.93
C GLN A 140 -9.41 11.03 -5.97
N GLY A 141 -8.62 10.78 -4.93
CA GLY A 141 -8.88 9.73 -3.95
C GLY A 141 -8.32 8.34 -4.29
N ALA A 142 -7.69 8.16 -5.47
CA ALA A 142 -7.00 6.92 -5.81
C ALA A 142 -5.79 6.68 -4.89
N ALA A 143 -5.47 5.40 -4.66
CA ALA A 143 -4.25 5.02 -3.98
C ALA A 143 -3.03 5.36 -4.85
N LEU A 144 -2.00 5.93 -4.24
CA LEU A 144 -0.78 6.40 -4.90
C LEU A 144 0.46 5.89 -4.19
N TRP A 145 1.46 5.42 -4.95
CA TRP A 145 2.76 5.08 -4.37
C TRP A 145 3.49 6.34 -3.91
N LEU A 146 3.80 6.42 -2.62
CA LEU A 146 4.77 7.37 -2.07
C LEU A 146 6.20 6.83 -2.23
N ARG A 147 6.37 5.52 -2.01
CA ARG A 147 7.58 4.76 -2.33
C ARG A 147 7.13 3.52 -3.11
N PRO A 148 7.40 3.43 -4.42
CA PRO A 148 6.95 2.29 -5.22
C PRO A 148 7.78 1.04 -4.90
N PRO A 149 7.21 -0.16 -5.07
CA PRO A 149 7.98 -1.40 -5.00
C PRO A 149 8.97 -1.47 -6.16
N GLU A 150 10.20 -1.91 -5.87
CA GLU A 150 11.19 -2.21 -6.92
C GLU A 150 10.81 -3.51 -7.63
N SER A 151 10.69 -3.46 -8.96
CA SER A 151 10.36 -4.64 -9.77
C SER A 151 11.51 -5.65 -9.73
N GLY A 152 11.23 -6.91 -9.39
CA GLY A 152 12.21 -8.00 -9.37
C GLY A 152 12.95 -8.21 -8.05
N CYS A 153 12.67 -7.43 -7.00
CA CYS A 153 13.15 -7.69 -5.65
C CYS A 153 12.06 -8.45 -4.86
N GLU A 154 12.41 -9.48 -4.10
CA GLU A 154 11.48 -10.13 -3.18
C GLU A 154 11.06 -9.11 -2.13
N VAL A 155 9.88 -8.51 -2.33
CA VAL A 155 9.38 -7.43 -1.46
C VAL A 155 9.40 -7.87 0.00
N GLU A 156 9.06 -9.14 0.26
CA GLU A 156 9.09 -9.81 1.57
C GLU A 156 10.40 -9.57 2.34
N ALA A 157 11.55 -9.63 1.67
CA ALA A 157 12.86 -9.44 2.29
C ALA A 157 13.10 -8.00 2.80
N SER A 158 12.35 -7.03 2.27
CA SER A 158 12.45 -5.61 2.63
C SER A 158 11.31 -5.15 3.55
N LEU A 159 10.39 -6.05 3.92
CA LEU A 159 9.26 -5.70 4.78
C LEU A 159 9.65 -5.80 6.26
N PRO A 160 9.15 -4.87 7.10
CA PRO A 160 9.26 -5.00 8.55
C PRO A 160 8.61 -6.30 9.04
N THR A 161 9.33 -7.05 9.88
CA THR A 161 8.86 -8.30 10.49
C THR A 161 9.14 -8.27 12.00
N LEU A 162 8.36 -9.03 12.79
CA LEU A 162 8.80 -9.39 14.14
C LEU A 162 9.95 -10.40 14.00
N SER A 163 11.13 -10.03 14.48
CA SER A 163 12.28 -10.95 14.48
C SER A 163 12.09 -11.99 15.58
N ALA A 164 11.64 -13.19 15.23
CA ALA A 164 11.58 -14.30 16.19
C ALA A 164 12.95 -14.96 16.44
N MET A 165 13.96 -14.77 15.58
CA MET A 165 15.33 -15.27 15.83
C MET A 165 16.40 -14.44 15.10
N GLY A 166 17.29 -13.82 15.88
CA GLY A 166 18.73 -13.71 15.58
C GLY A 166 19.18 -13.27 14.18
N GLY A 167 18.47 -12.36 13.51
CA GLY A 167 18.88 -11.79 12.22
C GLY A 167 19.79 -10.57 12.40
N VAL A 168 20.95 -10.60 11.75
CA VAL A 168 21.98 -9.54 11.73
C VAL A 168 21.36 -8.16 11.53
N GLY A 169 21.71 -7.22 12.42
CA GLY A 169 21.15 -5.86 12.48
C GLY A 169 21.13 -5.16 11.12
N GLY A 170 19.94 -4.94 10.58
CA GLY A 170 19.72 -4.31 9.28
C GLY A 170 18.27 -4.43 8.75
N ALA A 171 17.50 -5.42 9.21
CA ALA A 171 16.08 -5.54 8.86
C ALA A 171 15.23 -4.51 9.61
N PRO A 172 14.23 -3.89 8.95
CA PRO A 172 13.31 -2.97 9.61
C PRO A 172 12.53 -3.68 10.72
N ASP A 173 12.54 -3.09 11.92
CA ASP A 173 11.93 -3.66 13.12
C ASP A 173 10.47 -3.22 13.27
N LEU A 174 9.54 -4.19 13.25
CA LEU A 174 8.10 -3.95 13.40
C LEU A 174 7.79 -3.25 14.73
N VAL A 175 8.53 -3.54 15.80
CA VAL A 175 8.32 -2.93 17.12
C VAL A 175 8.57 -1.42 17.06
N ARG A 176 9.71 -0.99 16.52
CA ARG A 176 10.06 0.43 16.35
C ARG A 176 9.08 1.16 15.45
N LEU A 177 8.65 0.48 14.39
CA LEU A 177 7.66 1.01 13.45
C LEU A 177 6.33 1.28 14.16
N VAL A 178 5.77 0.26 14.81
CA VAL A 178 4.47 0.32 15.50
C VAL A 178 4.51 1.34 16.64
N ASN A 179 5.55 1.31 17.49
CA ASN A 179 5.68 2.28 18.57
C ASN A 179 5.72 3.73 18.06
N THR A 180 6.43 3.96 16.95
CA THR A 180 6.50 5.29 16.33
C THR A 180 5.16 5.74 15.77
N VAL A 181 4.46 4.85 15.07
CA VAL A 181 3.13 5.15 14.54
C VAL A 181 2.18 5.48 15.69
N ALA A 182 2.12 4.63 16.73
CA ALA A 182 1.23 4.82 17.87
C ALA A 182 1.49 6.17 18.58
N THR A 183 2.77 6.48 18.84
CA THR A 183 3.19 7.77 19.41
C THR A 183 2.74 8.95 18.55
N GLU A 184 2.90 8.85 17.24
CA GLU A 184 2.55 9.93 16.32
C GLU A 184 1.04 10.11 16.16
N CYS A 185 0.28 9.02 16.11
CA CYS A 185 -1.18 9.08 16.13
C CYS A 185 -1.68 9.72 17.43
N HIS A 186 -1.10 9.34 18.58
CA HIS A 186 -1.40 9.94 19.87
C HIS A 186 -1.14 11.45 19.87
N ARG A 187 0.03 11.88 19.38
CA ARG A 187 0.40 13.30 19.27
C ARG A 187 -0.55 14.09 18.38
N ILE A 188 -1.02 13.51 17.27
CA ILE A 188 -2.00 14.14 16.38
C ILE A 188 -3.34 14.32 17.11
N ARG A 189 -3.78 13.33 17.88
CA ARG A 189 -5.01 13.41 18.67
C ARG A 189 -4.91 14.50 19.74
N LEU A 190 -3.82 14.55 20.50
CA LEU A 190 -3.60 15.59 21.51
C LEU A 190 -3.67 16.99 20.90
N ARG A 191 -2.98 17.22 19.78
CA ARG A 191 -3.05 18.51 19.08
C ARG A 191 -4.46 18.88 18.61
N ARG A 192 -5.28 17.92 18.21
CA ARG A 192 -6.68 18.17 17.83
C ARG A 192 -7.54 18.52 19.04
N ALA A 193 -7.28 17.90 20.19
CA ALA A 193 -7.98 18.20 21.43
C ALA A 193 -7.61 19.61 21.96
N ASP A 194 -6.34 19.99 21.87
CA ASP A 194 -5.87 21.32 22.26
C ASP A 194 -6.46 22.44 21.37
N HIS A 195 -6.81 22.11 20.12
CA HIS A 195 -7.46 23.03 19.18
C HIS A 195 -8.99 22.91 19.25
N GLY A 196 -9.52 22.59 20.44
CA GLY A 196 -10.94 22.39 20.73
C GLY A 196 -11.86 23.49 20.20
N PRO A 197 -13.17 23.20 20.08
CA PRO A 197 -14.06 23.94 19.22
C PRO A 197 -14.19 25.37 19.72
N GLN A 198 -13.77 26.32 18.88
CA GLN A 198 -14.13 27.73 18.95
C GLN A 198 -15.65 27.87 18.71
N HIS A 199 -16.46 27.40 19.67
CA HIS A 199 -17.87 27.74 19.76
C HIS A 199 -17.95 29.16 20.31
N GLY A 200 -18.34 30.06 19.42
CA GLY A 200 -18.51 31.47 19.71
C GLY A 200 -19.41 31.70 20.91
N GLN A 201 -18.96 32.59 21.78
CA GLN A 201 -19.84 33.41 22.60
C GLN A 201 -20.81 34.13 21.65
N ALA A 202 -21.97 33.51 21.40
CA ALA A 202 -23.16 34.26 21.03
C ALA A 202 -23.56 35.03 22.28
N LEU A 203 -23.09 36.28 22.32
CA LEU A 203 -23.42 37.28 23.32
C LEU A 203 -24.94 37.32 23.49
N ALA A 204 -25.36 37.18 24.74
CA ALA A 204 -26.69 37.57 25.19
C ALA A 204 -26.93 39.04 24.82
N SER A 205 -27.95 39.29 24.02
CA SER A 205 -28.66 40.55 23.76
C SER A 205 -29.90 40.10 22.98
N SER A 206 -31.15 40.31 23.39
CA SER A 206 -31.76 41.25 24.32
C SER A 206 -33.07 40.66 24.85
#